data_AF-A0A7C7RXH2-F1
#
_entry.id   AF-A0A7C7RXH2-F1
#
_cell.length_a   1.000
_cell.length_b   1.000
_cell.length_c   1.000
_cell.angle_alpha   90.00
_cell.angle_beta   90.00
_cell.angle_gamma   90.00
#
_symmetry.space_group_name_H-M   'P 1'
#
loop_
_entity.id
_entity.type
_entity.pdbx_description
1 polymer ?
#
loop_
_entity_poly.entity_id
_entity_poly.type
_entity_poly.pdbx_seq_one_letter_code
_entity_poly.pdbx_strand_id
1 'polypeptide(L)'
;GIPEAQIDAKQGIEYLREPDLGYERAAGDEHAFLFIVNATRMEQITACTAVGEKMPQKSTDFYPKVITGLAVLSVDADETI
;
A
#
# COMPACT_ATOMS: atom_id res chain seq x y z
N GLY A 1 9.11 -19.33 2.11
CA GLY A 1 8.44 -18.06 1.78
C GLY A 1 9.00 -17.51 0.48
N ILE A 2 8.32 -16.54 -0.13
CA ILE A 2 8.79 -15.88 -1.36
C ILE A 2 9.97 -14.94 -1.00
N PRO A 3 11.11 -14.99 -1.71
CA PRO A 3 12.26 -14.11 -1.43
C PRO A 3 11.91 -12.63 -1.61
N GLU A 4 12.51 -11.74 -0.79
CA GLU A 4 12.26 -10.29 -0.83
C GLU A 4 12.44 -9.69 -2.23
N ALA A 5 13.51 -10.08 -2.95
CA ALA A 5 13.74 -9.64 -4.32
C ALA A 5 12.62 -10.03 -5.31
N GLN A 6 11.95 -11.17 -5.09
CA GLN A 6 10.80 -11.58 -5.93
C GLN A 6 9.53 -10.79 -5.56
N ILE A 7 9.35 -10.46 -4.27
CA ILE A 7 8.25 -9.60 -3.81
C ILE A 7 8.40 -8.21 -4.43
N ASP A 8 9.60 -7.63 -4.39
CA ASP A 8 9.90 -6.31 -4.97
C ASP A 8 9.70 -6.30 -6.49
N ALA A 9 10.08 -7.38 -7.17
CA ALA A 9 9.84 -7.58 -8.60
C ALA A 9 8.39 -7.96 -8.94
N LYS A 10 7.51 -8.14 -7.93
CA LYS A 10 6.12 -8.60 -8.07
C LYS A 10 6.00 -9.90 -8.86
N GLN A 11 6.95 -10.81 -8.67
CA GLN A 11 6.94 -12.11 -9.32
C GLN A 11 6.20 -13.12 -8.45
N GLY A 12 5.11 -13.68 -8.97
CA GLY A 12 4.29 -14.65 -8.26
C GLY A 12 3.42 -14.08 -7.14
N ILE A 13 3.30 -12.74 -7.05
CA ILE A 13 2.40 -12.05 -6.12
C ILE A 13 1.70 -10.91 -6.86
N GLU A 14 0.40 -10.81 -6.65
CA GLU A 14 -0.37 -9.68 -7.12
C GLU A 14 -1.19 -9.05 -5.99
N TYR A 15 -1.28 -7.72 -6.01
CA TYR A 15 -1.97 -6.94 -4.99
C TYR A 15 -3.20 -6.29 -5.58
N LEU A 16 -4.37 -6.67 -5.06
CA LEU A 16 -5.66 -6.12 -5.46
C LEU A 16 -6.19 -5.19 -4.36
N ARG A 17 -6.78 -4.08 -4.77
CA ARG A 17 -7.49 -3.18 -3.85
C ARG A 17 -8.88 -3.71 -3.52
N GLU A 18 -9.58 -4.18 -4.54
CA GLU A 18 -10.96 -4.67 -4.43
C GLU A 18 -10.96 -6.19 -4.48
N PRO A 19 -11.69 -6.86 -3.57
CA PRO A 19 -11.69 -8.32 -3.49
C PRO A 19 -12.43 -8.99 -4.65
N ASP A 20 -13.36 -8.28 -5.32
CA ASP A 20 -14.22 -8.85 -6.36
C ASP A 20 -13.42 -9.44 -7.53
N LEU A 21 -12.42 -8.68 -8.01
CA LEU A 21 -11.47 -9.14 -9.02
C LEU A 21 -10.62 -10.33 -8.52
N GLY A 22 -10.38 -10.42 -7.22
CA GLY A 22 -9.66 -11.51 -6.60
C GLY A 22 -10.44 -12.83 -6.67
N TYR A 23 -11.76 -12.79 -6.47
CA TYR A 23 -12.60 -13.99 -6.58
C TYR A 23 -12.61 -14.54 -8.01
N GLU A 24 -12.74 -13.67 -9.01
CA GLU A 24 -12.73 -14.06 -10.42
C GLU A 24 -11.42 -14.76 -10.81
N ARG A 25 -10.28 -14.22 -10.34
CA ARG A 25 -8.96 -14.79 -10.66
C ARG A 25 -8.64 -16.06 -9.90
N ALA A 26 -9.09 -16.16 -8.65
CA ALA A 26 -8.97 -17.39 -7.87
C ALA A 26 -9.87 -18.51 -8.40
N ALA A 27 -10.94 -18.18 -9.12
CA ALA A 27 -11.78 -19.15 -9.81
C ALA A 27 -11.15 -19.67 -11.13
N GLY A 28 -10.18 -18.94 -11.69
CA GLY A 28 -9.37 -19.41 -12.81
C GLY A 28 -8.12 -20.18 -12.36
N ASP A 29 -7.35 -20.65 -13.33
CA ASP A 29 -6.12 -21.44 -13.08
C ASP A 29 -4.84 -20.58 -12.99
N GLU A 30 -4.97 -19.24 -13.09
CA GLU A 30 -3.81 -18.33 -13.11
C GLU A 30 -3.22 -18.07 -11.72
N HIS A 31 -3.98 -18.26 -10.64
CA HIS A 31 -3.56 -17.98 -9.27
C HIS A 31 -3.86 -19.16 -8.35
N ALA A 32 -2.89 -19.56 -7.53
CA ALA A 32 -3.06 -20.70 -6.63
C ALA A 32 -3.90 -20.38 -5.39
N PHE A 33 -3.82 -19.14 -4.87
CA PHE A 33 -4.45 -18.73 -3.62
C PHE A 33 -4.87 -17.27 -3.65
N LEU A 34 -5.96 -16.96 -2.95
CA LEU A 34 -6.39 -15.59 -2.64
C LEU A 34 -6.29 -15.36 -1.13
N PHE A 35 -5.64 -14.26 -0.74
CA PHE A 35 -5.56 -13.83 0.65
C PHE A 35 -6.33 -12.52 0.84
N ILE A 36 -7.35 -12.56 1.70
CA ILE A 36 -8.09 -11.37 2.13
C ILE A 36 -7.70 -11.10 3.58
N VAL A 37 -7.15 -9.91 3.82
CA VAL A 37 -6.63 -9.53 5.13
C VAL A 37 -7.42 -8.35 5.70
N ASN A 38 -7.47 -8.26 7.03
CA ASN A 38 -8.07 -7.11 7.70
C ASN A 38 -7.32 -5.82 7.35
N ALA A 39 -8.07 -4.72 7.15
CA ALA A 39 -7.49 -3.42 6.92
C ALA A 39 -6.65 -2.95 8.12
N THR A 40 -5.47 -2.41 7.83
CA THR A 40 -4.58 -1.83 8.85
C THR A 40 -5.19 -0.56 9.42
N ARG A 41 -5.38 -0.51 10.74
CA ARG A 41 -5.90 0.66 11.47
C ARG A 41 -4.80 1.70 11.69
N MET A 42 -5.18 2.97 11.83
CA MET A 42 -4.24 4.06 12.11
C MET A 42 -3.40 3.82 13.37
N GLU A 43 -4.00 3.31 14.45
CA GLU A 43 -3.30 2.98 15.70
C GLU A 43 -2.16 1.97 15.48
N GLN A 44 -2.36 0.99 14.58
CA GLN A 44 -1.36 -0.03 14.26
C GLN A 44 -0.21 0.56 13.45
N ILE A 45 -0.51 1.49 12.53
CA ILE A 45 0.50 2.23 11.77
C ILE A 45 1.35 3.04 12.74
N THR A 46 0.72 3.83 13.62
CA THR A 46 1.42 4.66 14.60
C THR A 46 2.29 3.82 15.52
N ALA A 47 1.77 2.70 16.06
CA ALA A 47 2.53 1.79 16.92
C ALA A 47 3.77 1.20 16.21
N CYS A 48 3.63 0.79 14.95
CA CYS A 48 4.75 0.28 14.14
C CYS A 48 5.82 1.35 13.91
N THR A 49 5.41 2.56 13.53
CA THR A 49 6.35 3.67 13.30
C THR A 49 7.02 4.17 14.57
N ALA A 50 6.35 4.09 15.72
CA ALA A 50 6.87 4.57 17.01
C ALA A 50 8.10 3.77 17.48
N VAL A 51 8.24 2.51 17.03
CA VAL A 51 9.41 1.66 17.30
C VAL A 51 10.47 1.72 16.20
N GLY A 52 10.30 2.61 15.21
CA GLY A 52 11.23 2.76 14.07
C GLY A 52 11.09 1.69 12.99
N GLU A 53 10.05 0.84 13.06
CA GLU A 53 9.79 -0.21 12.09
C GLU A 53 8.98 0.31 10.89
N LYS A 54 9.00 -0.47 9.80
CA LYS A 54 8.26 -0.17 8.58
C LYS A 54 7.15 -1.18 8.36
N MET A 55 6.01 -0.69 7.89
CA MET A 55 4.91 -1.56 7.45
C MET A 55 5.35 -2.37 6.21
N PRO A 56 4.93 -3.64 6.09
CA PRO A 56 5.19 -4.45 4.89
C PRO A 56 4.64 -3.79 3.62
N GLN A 57 5.22 -4.13 2.47
CA GLN A 57 4.81 -3.57 1.19
C GLN A 57 3.31 -3.81 0.93
N LYS A 58 2.60 -2.75 0.49
CA LYS A 58 1.16 -2.77 0.14
C LYS A 58 0.22 -3.21 1.29
N SER A 59 0.66 -3.13 2.55
CA SER A 59 -0.17 -3.46 3.72
C SER A 59 -1.12 -2.35 4.18
N THR A 60 -1.02 -1.14 3.61
CA THR A 60 -1.87 0.01 3.92
C THR A 60 -2.43 0.63 2.64
N ASP A 61 -3.72 0.95 2.61
CA ASP A 61 -4.33 1.73 1.53
C ASP A 61 -5.03 2.98 2.10
N PHE A 62 -4.44 4.15 1.86
CA PHE A 62 -5.02 5.43 2.27
C PHE A 62 -6.03 5.91 1.21
N TYR A 63 -7.24 6.27 1.67
CA TYR A 63 -8.31 6.83 0.82
C TYR A 63 -8.99 8.04 1.50
N PRO A 64 -9.09 9.21 0.84
CA PRO A 64 -8.45 9.54 -0.43
C PRO A 64 -6.92 9.42 -0.32
N LYS A 65 -6.22 9.22 -1.44
CA LYS A 65 -4.76 9.16 -1.43
C LYS A 65 -4.24 10.43 -0.75
N VAL A 66 -3.34 10.26 0.22
CA VAL A 66 -2.71 11.41 0.87
C VAL A 66 -2.09 12.25 -0.24
N ILE A 67 -2.51 13.51 -0.34
CA ILE A 67 -1.95 14.44 -1.31
C ILE A 67 -0.54 14.76 -0.80
N THR A 68 0.43 13.97 -1.26
CA THR A 68 1.84 14.22 -1.04
C THR A 68 2.40 14.80 -2.33
N GLY A 69 2.96 15.99 -2.25
CA GLY A 69 3.62 16.66 -3.35
C GLY A 69 4.74 17.53 -2.81
N LEU A 70 5.79 17.69 -3.59
CA LEU A 70 6.84 18.66 -3.30
C LEU A 70 6.28 20.05 -3.63
N ALA A 71 6.07 20.90 -2.61
CA ALA A 71 5.81 22.32 -2.84
C ALA A 71 7.15 23.02 -3.12
N VAL A 72 7.43 23.36 -4.38
CA VAL A 72 8.74 23.90 -4.84
C VAL A 72 8.75 25.43 -4.93
N LEU A 73 7.74 26.13 -4.41
CA LEU A 73 7.69 27.59 -4.46
C LEU A 73 7.75 28.13 -3.03
N SER A 74 8.80 28.91 -2.74
CA SER A 74 8.83 29.78 -1.56
C SER A 74 7.74 30.81 -1.77
N VAL A 75 6.75 30.85 -0.86
CA VAL A 75 5.79 31.95 -0.80
C VAL A 75 6.30 32.86 0.29
N ASP A 76 6.85 34.00 -0.11
CA ASP A 76 7.21 35.05 0.85
C ASP A 76 5.92 35.67 1.40
N ALA A 77 5.97 36.19 2.63
CA ALA A 77 4.79 36.68 3.37
C ALA A 77 3.97 37.76 2.62
N ASP A 78 4.57 38.38 1.61
CA ASP A 78 4.04 39.52 0.88
C ASP A 78 3.53 39.16 -0.53
N GLU A 79 3.63 37.88 -0.94
CA GLU A 79 3.30 37.45 -2.29
C GLU A 79 1.80 37.10 -2.42
N THR A 80 1.11 37.71 -3.38
CA THR A 80 -0.30 37.43 -3.68
C THR A 80 -0.39 36.70 -5.02
N ILE A 81 -1.07 35.55 -5.03
CA ILE A 81 -1.30 34.69 -6.20
C ILE A 81 -2.35 35.31 -7.13
#